data_AF-A0A7X9D8L4-F1
#
_entry.id   AF-A0A7X9D8L4-F1
#
_cell.length_a   1.000
_cell.length_b   1.000
_cell.length_c   1.000
_cell.angle_alpha   90.00
_cell.angle_beta   90.00
_cell.angle_gamma   90.00
#
_symmetry.space_group_name_H-M   'P 1'
#
loop_
_entity.id
_entity.type
_entity.pdbx_description
1 polymer ?
#
loop_
_entity_poly.entity_id
_entity_poly.type
_entity_poly.pdbx_seq_one_letter_code
_entity_poly.pdbx_strand_id
1 'polypeptide(L)'
;TYIYTTNDIEKGPWDAISFAPAYHDHTLFFDDDGRIYMIWGVGKLMIAESDVTVEMERVPINGQTVYLKAECNFKDRADIAKFYYSLDEKLWKPIGSPLKMAYTIPHFMGYRFGLFNYATQNTGGYVDFDYSQINERTGGGNNPE
;
A
#
# COMPACT_ATOMS: atom_id res chain seq x y z
N THR A 1 -9.19 -1.49 -15.46
CA THR A 1 -8.33 -0.76 -14.52
C THR A 1 -7.93 0.56 -15.13
N TYR A 2 -8.08 1.64 -14.36
CA TYR A 2 -7.68 2.99 -14.76
C TYR A 2 -6.54 3.45 -13.84
N ILE A 3 -5.50 4.03 -14.42
CA ILE A 3 -4.43 4.70 -13.67
C ILE A 3 -4.53 6.17 -14.03
N TYR A 4 -4.66 7.02 -13.01
CA TYR A 4 -4.68 8.47 -13.14
C TYR A 4 -3.39 9.03 -12.57
N THR A 5 -2.70 9.87 -13.33
CA THR A 5 -1.49 10.56 -12.88
C THR A 5 -1.63 12.07 -13.07
N THR A 6 -1.14 12.83 -12.11
CA THR A 6 -1.04 14.29 -12.22
C THR A 6 0.17 14.78 -11.42
N ASN A 7 0.74 15.92 -11.82
CA ASN A 7 1.83 16.59 -11.11
C ASN A 7 1.31 17.63 -10.10
N ASP A 8 -0.01 17.90 -10.09
CA ASP A 8 -0.67 18.82 -9.16
C ASP A 8 -2.13 18.34 -8.97
N ILE A 9 -2.45 17.83 -7.78
CA ILE A 9 -3.76 17.22 -7.49
C ILE A 9 -4.91 18.23 -7.46
N GLU A 10 -4.63 19.50 -7.19
CA GLU A 10 -5.66 20.54 -7.07
C GLU A 10 -5.89 21.30 -8.37
N LYS A 11 -4.83 21.53 -9.15
CA LYS A 11 -4.85 22.44 -10.31
C LYS A 11 -4.20 21.86 -11.56
N GLY A 12 -3.66 20.65 -11.49
CA GLY A 12 -2.97 20.00 -12.59
C GLY A 12 -3.91 19.23 -13.53
N PRO A 13 -3.52 19.09 -14.81
CA PRO A 13 -4.20 18.17 -15.72
C PRO A 13 -4.00 16.71 -15.26
N TRP A 14 -4.98 15.85 -15.56
CA TRP A 14 -4.94 14.43 -15.23
C TRP A 14 -4.76 13.58 -16.50
N ASP A 15 -3.75 12.72 -16.50
CA ASP A 15 -3.54 11.72 -17.54
C ASP A 15 -4.15 10.38 -17.12
N ALA A 16 -4.93 9.77 -18.01
CA ALA A 16 -5.62 8.51 -17.74
C ALA A 16 -5.11 7.40 -18.69
N ILE A 17 -4.62 6.31 -18.11
CA ILE A 17 -4.20 5.10 -18.82
C ILE A 17 -5.19 3.97 -18.50
N SER A 18 -5.65 3.26 -19.53
CA SER A 18 -6.57 2.12 -19.37
C SER A 18 -6.20 0.95 -20.27
N PHE A 19 -6.60 -0.26 -19.86
CA PHE A 19 -6.32 -1.53 -20.55
C PHE A 19 -7.58 -2.41 -20.64
N ALA A 20 -7.66 -3.27 -21.67
CA ALA A 20 -8.74 -4.25 -21.86
C ALA A 20 -8.18 -5.66 -22.19
N PRO A 21 -8.81 -6.77 -21.72
CA PRO A 21 -10.02 -6.86 -20.89
C PRO A 21 -9.76 -6.67 -19.39
N ALA A 22 -10.72 -6.11 -18.65
CA ALA A 22 -10.61 -5.87 -17.21
C ALA A 22 -11.16 -7.05 -16.40
N TYR A 23 -10.30 -7.74 -15.64
CA TYR A 23 -10.68 -8.83 -14.72
C TYR A 23 -10.14 -8.56 -13.31
N HIS A 24 -10.56 -7.52 -12.57
CA HIS A 24 -9.83 -7.12 -11.35
C HIS A 24 -10.71 -6.39 -10.32
N ASP A 25 -10.14 -6.25 -9.11
CA ASP A 25 -10.43 -5.28 -8.03
C ASP A 25 -11.18 -5.84 -6.82
N HIS A 26 -10.44 -5.97 -5.72
CA HIS A 26 -11.01 -5.98 -4.38
C HIS A 26 -10.98 -4.57 -3.82
N THR A 27 -12.02 -4.19 -3.10
CA THR A 27 -11.98 -3.05 -2.18
C THR A 27 -11.76 -3.60 -0.79
N LEU A 28 -10.77 -3.05 -0.09
CA LEU A 28 -10.64 -3.24 1.35
C LEU A 28 -11.57 -2.25 2.03
N PHE A 29 -12.42 -2.76 2.91
CA PHE A 29 -13.27 -2.01 3.79
C PHE A 29 -12.82 -2.27 5.22
N PHE A 30 -12.51 -1.20 5.95
CA PHE A 30 -12.12 -1.26 7.35
C PHE A 30 -13.32 -0.80 8.17
N ASP A 31 -13.80 -1.66 9.07
CA ASP A 31 -14.97 -1.37 9.92
C ASP A 31 -14.54 -0.84 11.30
N ASP A 32 -15.45 -0.16 11.99
CA ASP A 32 -15.21 0.47 13.28
C ASP A 32 -14.94 -0.54 14.41
N ASP A 33 -15.30 -1.81 14.20
CA ASP A 33 -15.03 -2.91 15.13
C ASP A 33 -13.63 -3.55 14.96
N GLY A 34 -12.81 -3.00 14.05
CA GLY A 34 -11.44 -3.43 13.79
C GLY A 34 -11.32 -4.56 12.76
N ARG A 35 -12.43 -5.01 12.16
CA ARG A 35 -12.41 -6.02 11.10
C ARG A 35 -12.07 -5.39 9.75
N ILE A 36 -11.32 -6.15 8.94
CA ILE A 36 -11.07 -5.81 7.55
C ILE A 36 -11.88 -6.74 6.67
N TYR A 37 -12.72 -6.17 5.83
CA TYR A 37 -13.46 -6.87 4.81
C TYR A 37 -12.84 -6.65 3.45
N MET A 38 -12.78 -7.71 2.67
CA MET A 38 -12.42 -7.65 1.26
C MET A 38 -13.68 -7.95 0.44
N ILE A 39 -14.08 -7.02 -0.41
CA ILE A 39 -15.23 -7.17 -1.31
C ILE A 39 -14.71 -7.29 -2.75
N TRP A 40 -15.16 -8.29 -3.51
CA TRP A 40 -14.75 -8.50 -4.90
C TRP A 40 -15.83 -9.19 -5.75
N GLY A 41 -15.62 -9.25 -7.06
CA GLY A 41 -16.39 -10.08 -7.98
C GLY A 41 -17.13 -9.31 -9.07
N VAL A 42 -17.31 -9.95 -10.23
CA VAL A 42 -18.08 -9.44 -11.38
C VAL A 42 -19.18 -10.44 -11.69
N GLY A 43 -20.43 -9.98 -11.79
CA GLY A 43 -21.62 -10.82 -12.01
C GLY A 43 -22.12 -11.58 -10.77
N LYS A 44 -21.23 -11.89 -9.81
CA LYS A 44 -21.58 -12.36 -8.47
C LYS A 44 -20.67 -11.70 -7.45
N LEU A 45 -21.27 -10.91 -6.55
CA LEU A 45 -20.57 -10.19 -5.50
C LEU A 45 -20.16 -11.15 -4.37
N MET A 46 -18.91 -11.03 -3.92
CA MET A 46 -18.33 -11.83 -2.86
C MET A 46 -17.74 -10.90 -1.79
N ILE A 47 -17.79 -11.34 -0.53
CA ILE A 47 -17.15 -10.67 0.61
C ILE A 47 -16.47 -11.73 1.48
N ALA A 48 -15.32 -11.38 2.03
CA ALA A 48 -14.65 -12.14 3.08
C ALA A 48 -14.15 -11.19 4.16
N GLU A 49 -14.19 -11.67 5.39
CA GLU A 49 -13.54 -11.04 6.54
C GLU A 49 -12.10 -11.56 6.65
N SER A 50 -11.18 -10.68 6.99
CA SER A 50 -9.78 -11.00 7.26
C SER A 50 -9.53 -10.96 8.76
N ASP A 51 -9.34 -12.13 9.38
CA ASP A 51 -9.06 -12.28 10.82
C ASP A 51 -7.60 -11.93 11.21
N VAL A 52 -6.80 -11.36 10.29
CA VAL A 52 -5.33 -11.45 10.32
C VAL A 52 -4.63 -10.09 10.44
N THR A 53 -5.20 -9.13 11.17
CA THR A 53 -4.49 -7.91 11.54
C THR A 53 -3.80 -8.09 12.88
N VAL A 54 -2.48 -8.29 12.84
CA VAL A 54 -1.64 -8.23 14.04
C VAL A 54 -0.79 -6.97 13.92
N GLU A 55 -0.94 -6.05 14.89
CA GLU A 55 -0.01 -4.94 15.03
C GLU A 55 1.38 -5.50 15.35
N MET A 56 2.32 -5.31 14.44
CA MET A 56 3.67 -5.86 14.59
C MET A 56 4.59 -4.94 15.41
N GLU A 57 4.40 -3.63 15.30
CA GLU A 57 5.21 -2.63 15.99
C GLU A 57 4.49 -1.28 16.01
N ARG A 58 4.73 -0.48 17.05
CA ARG A 58 4.24 0.89 17.20
C ARG A 58 5.37 1.82 17.62
N VAL A 59 5.53 2.91 16.88
CA VAL A 59 6.54 3.93 17.15
C VAL A 59 5.86 5.27 17.40
N PRO A 60 6.18 5.98 18.50
CA PRO A 60 5.66 7.33 18.72
C PRO A 60 6.24 8.31 17.70
N ILE A 61 5.38 9.12 17.09
CA ILE A 61 5.75 10.17 16.14
C ILE A 61 5.55 11.51 16.84
N ASN A 62 6.64 12.24 17.06
CA ASN A 62 6.63 13.55 17.74
C ASN A 62 6.65 14.73 16.76
N GLY A 63 6.12 14.54 15.55
CA GLY A 63 6.11 15.52 14.47
C GLY A 63 4.83 15.44 13.64
N GLN A 64 4.68 16.32 12.66
CA GLN A 64 3.50 16.38 11.78
C GLN A 64 3.69 15.58 10.48
N THR A 65 4.93 15.20 10.17
CA THR A 65 5.29 14.54 8.92
C THR A 65 6.00 13.22 9.22
N VAL A 66 5.64 12.19 8.45
CA VAL A 66 6.32 10.90 8.44
C VAL A 66 6.41 10.42 6.99
N TYR A 67 7.55 9.85 6.63
CA TYR A 67 7.77 9.23 5.34
C TYR A 67 7.67 7.72 5.49
N LEU A 68 6.98 7.07 4.55
CA LEU A 68 6.75 5.63 4.55
C LEU A 68 7.36 5.01 3.30
N LYS A 69 7.98 3.85 3.44
CA LYS A 69 8.58 3.12 2.31
C LYS A 69 8.32 1.63 2.45
N ALA A 70 7.96 1.01 1.33
CA ALA A 70 7.90 -0.43 1.17
C ALA A 70 8.91 -0.85 0.09
N GLU A 71 9.77 -1.81 0.42
CA GLU A 71 10.71 -2.41 -0.53
C GLU A 71 10.28 -3.84 -0.84
N CYS A 72 10.09 -4.14 -2.12
CA CYS A 72 9.68 -5.46 -2.58
C CYS A 72 10.84 -6.16 -3.31
N ASN A 73 11.20 -7.36 -2.85
CA ASN A 73 12.15 -8.23 -3.53
C ASN A 73 11.41 -9.40 -4.18
N PHE A 74 11.31 -9.35 -5.51
CA PHE A 74 10.73 -10.42 -6.34
C PHE A 74 11.80 -11.26 -7.05
N LYS A 75 13.09 -10.93 -6.88
CA LYS A 75 14.18 -11.66 -7.53
C LYS A 75 14.20 -13.10 -7.03
N ASP A 76 14.41 -14.05 -7.95
CA ASP A 76 14.52 -15.48 -7.65
C ASP A 76 13.32 -16.03 -6.85
N ARG A 77 12.13 -15.44 -7.04
CA ARG A 77 10.89 -15.76 -6.29
C ARG A 77 11.04 -15.60 -4.78
N ALA A 78 11.87 -14.65 -4.36
CA ALA A 78 12.01 -14.30 -2.96
C ALA A 78 10.66 -13.88 -2.37
N ASP A 79 9.87 -13.09 -3.11
CA ASP A 79 8.53 -12.64 -2.75
C ASP A 79 8.48 -12.08 -1.32
N ILE A 80 9.39 -11.16 -0.99
CA ILE A 80 9.47 -10.53 0.34
C ILE A 80 9.25 -9.02 0.22
N ALA A 81 8.37 -8.47 1.07
CA ALA A 81 8.26 -7.04 1.28
C ALA A 81 8.83 -6.65 2.64
N LYS A 82 9.54 -5.52 2.70
CA LYS A 82 10.06 -4.91 3.92
C LYS A 82 9.54 -3.48 4.04
N PHE A 83 9.25 -3.05 5.26
CA PHE A 83 8.66 -1.75 5.53
C PHE A 83 9.60 -0.89 6.35
N TYR A 84 9.58 0.41 6.05
CA TYR A 84 10.45 1.41 6.65
C TYR A 84 9.69 2.71 6.88
N TYR A 85 10.13 3.48 7.86
CA TYR A 85 9.71 4.85 8.08
C TYR A 85 10.92 5.78 8.21
N SER A 86 10.69 7.07 8.00
CA SER A 86 11.66 8.13 8.28
C SER A 86 10.92 9.37 8.81
N LEU A 87 11.59 10.13 9.68
CA LEU A 87 11.07 11.40 10.21
C LEU A 87 11.77 12.62 9.57
N ASP A 88 12.79 12.39 8.75
CA ASP A 88 13.64 13.42 8.16
C ASP A 88 13.95 13.16 6.67
N GLU A 89 13.30 12.16 6.07
CA GLU A 89 13.49 11.65 4.70
C GLU A 89 14.90 11.11 4.40
N LYS A 90 15.82 11.16 5.36
CA LYS A 90 17.23 10.81 5.20
C LYS A 90 17.54 9.48 5.86
N LEU A 91 17.19 9.36 7.14
CA LEU A 91 17.42 8.16 7.91
C LEU A 91 16.18 7.27 7.88
N TRP A 92 16.29 6.14 7.17
CA TRP A 92 15.24 5.14 7.07
C TRP A 92 15.42 4.04 8.11
N LYS A 93 14.40 3.81 8.93
CA LYS A 93 14.38 2.78 9.97
C LYS A 93 13.39 1.68 9.58
N PRO A 94 13.76 0.39 9.70
CA PRO A 94 12.80 -0.69 9.48
C PRO A 94 11.71 -0.67 10.55
N ILE A 95 10.53 -1.17 10.22
CA ILE A 95 9.42 -1.33 11.15
C ILE A 95 8.68 -2.65 10.89
N GLY A 96 8.42 -3.40 11.97
CA GLY A 96 7.80 -4.72 11.90
C GLY A 96 8.69 -5.79 11.24
N SER A 97 8.08 -6.94 10.94
CA SER A 97 8.75 -8.06 10.28
C SER A 97 8.57 -8.04 8.76
N PRO A 98 9.52 -8.61 7.99
CA PRO A 98 9.31 -8.81 6.56
C PRO A 98 8.05 -9.62 6.26
N LEU A 99 7.27 -9.17 5.27
CA LEU A 99 6.10 -9.88 4.77
C LEU A 99 6.55 -10.88 3.70
N LYS A 100 6.32 -12.18 3.93
CA LYS A 100 6.42 -13.20 2.88
C LYS A 100 5.13 -13.15 2.05
N MET A 101 5.24 -12.61 0.85
CA MET A 101 4.14 -12.49 -0.09
C MET A 101 3.74 -13.87 -0.62
N ALA A 102 2.44 -14.13 -0.69
CA ALA A 102 1.88 -15.36 -1.21
C ALA A 102 0.87 -15.04 -2.31
N TYR A 103 1.04 -15.63 -3.48
CA TYR A 103 0.04 -15.58 -4.54
C TYR A 103 -0.92 -16.76 -4.36
N THR A 104 -2.14 -16.49 -3.90
CA THR A 104 -3.14 -17.52 -3.60
C THR A 104 -4.34 -17.40 -4.54
N ILE A 105 -4.83 -18.53 -5.05
CA ILE A 105 -6.14 -18.62 -5.70
C ILE A 105 -7.15 -18.81 -4.54
N PRO A 106 -8.20 -17.99 -4.41
CA PRO A 106 -8.95 -17.31 -5.48
C PRO A 106 -8.54 -15.87 -5.80
N HIS A 107 -7.58 -15.30 -5.07
CA HIS A 107 -7.16 -13.92 -5.22
C HIS A 107 -6.18 -13.78 -6.40
N PHE A 108 -6.73 -13.84 -7.62
CA PHE A 108 -6.02 -13.74 -8.91
C PHE A 108 -5.49 -12.32 -9.19
N MET A 109 -4.84 -11.70 -8.22
CA MET A 109 -4.26 -10.35 -8.32
C MET A 109 -2.89 -10.29 -7.68
N GLY A 110 -1.96 -9.59 -8.31
CA GLY A 110 -0.67 -9.28 -7.70
C GLY A 110 -0.83 -8.32 -6.52
N TYR A 111 0.21 -8.26 -5.68
CA TYR A 111 0.30 -7.27 -4.61
C TYR A 111 0.30 -5.85 -5.18
N ARG A 112 -0.35 -4.92 -4.49
CA ARG A 112 -0.47 -3.50 -4.87
C ARG A 112 -0.02 -2.63 -3.70
N PHE A 113 0.57 -1.48 -3.99
CA PHE A 113 0.75 -0.42 -3.00
C PHE A 113 -0.58 0.35 -2.83
N GLY A 114 -0.87 0.78 -1.61
CA GLY A 114 -2.07 1.55 -1.30
C GLY A 114 -1.81 2.54 -0.17
N LEU A 115 -2.32 3.76 -0.34
CA LEU A 115 -2.40 4.77 0.70
C LEU A 115 -3.84 4.73 1.26
N PHE A 116 -3.98 4.69 2.58
CA PHE A 116 -5.28 4.58 3.24
C PHE A 116 -5.28 5.37 4.55
N ASN A 117 -6.45 5.89 4.91
CA ASN A 117 -6.73 6.54 6.19
C ASN A 117 -8.16 6.18 6.60
N TYR A 118 -8.34 5.69 7.81
CA TYR A 118 -9.64 5.34 8.37
C TYR A 118 -9.63 5.57 9.89
N ALA A 119 -10.81 5.80 10.45
CA ALA A 119 -10.99 5.96 11.90
C ALA A 119 -11.61 4.68 12.48
N THR A 120 -11.28 4.36 13.73
CA THR A 120 -11.89 3.25 14.50
C THR A 120 -12.66 3.73 15.74
N GLN A 121 -12.70 5.05 15.97
CA GLN A 121 -13.32 5.64 17.16
C GLN A 121 -14.11 6.88 16.80
N ASN A 122 -13.44 7.91 16.26
CA ASN A 122 -14.09 9.18 15.90
C ASN A 122 -13.73 9.56 14.46
N THR A 123 -14.75 9.81 13.65
CA THR A 123 -14.61 10.29 12.28
C THR A 123 -14.24 11.78 12.21
N GLY A 124 -13.76 12.24 11.06
CA GLY A 124 -13.47 13.66 10.80
C GLY A 124 -11.97 14.01 10.78
N GLY A 125 -11.10 13.04 11.12
CA GLY A 125 -9.67 13.15 10.85
C GLY A 125 -9.37 13.07 9.35
N TYR A 126 -8.26 13.68 8.94
CA TYR A 126 -7.76 13.65 7.58
C TYR A 126 -6.23 13.48 7.61
N VAL A 127 -5.66 13.11 6.46
CA VAL A 127 -4.21 13.06 6.23
C VAL A 127 -3.95 13.63 4.85
N ASP A 128 -2.88 14.41 4.73
CA ASP A 128 -2.43 14.96 3.46
C ASP A 128 -1.25 14.11 2.95
N PHE A 129 -1.39 13.56 1.75
CA PHE A 129 -0.34 12.81 1.08
C PHE A 129 0.32 13.70 0.03
N ASP A 130 1.48 14.26 0.35
CA ASP A 130 2.18 15.19 -0.55
C ASP A 130 2.61 14.53 -1.86
N TYR A 131 3.12 13.31 -1.81
CA TYR A 131 3.56 12.57 -2.99
C TYR A 131 3.60 11.05 -2.75
N SER A 132 3.64 10.30 -3.86
CA SER A 132 4.00 8.89 -3.86
C SER A 132 5.05 8.64 -4.94
N GLN A 133 6.14 7.98 -4.60
CA GLN A 133 7.22 7.69 -5.54
C GLN A 133 7.48 6.19 -5.61
N ILE A 134 7.63 5.66 -6.82
CA ILE A 134 8.03 4.27 -7.08
C ILE A 134 9.37 4.31 -7.80
N ASN A 135 10.37 3.66 -7.21
CA ASN A 135 11.70 3.54 -7.78
C ASN A 135 12.05 2.08 -8.00
N GLU A 136 12.52 1.74 -9.20
CA GLU A 136 13.10 0.43 -9.48
C GLU A 136 14.56 0.42 -9.06
N ARG A 137 14.94 -0.53 -8.20
CA ARG A 137 16.35 -0.78 -7.89
C ARG A 137 16.80 -1.99 -8.71
N THR A 138 17.22 -1.75 -9.95
CA THR A 138 17.85 -2.80 -10.75
C THR A 138 19.20 -3.15 -10.12
N GLY A 139 19.42 -4.44 -9.86
CA GLY A 139 20.67 -4.94 -9.31
C GLY A 139 21.80 -4.77 -10.32
N GLY A 140 22.43 -3.61 -10.30
CA GLY A 140 23.51 -3.23 -11.21
C GLY A 140 24.23 -1.98 -10.73
N GLY A 141 24.83 -2.05 -9.55
CA GLY A 141 25.65 -0.97 -9.02
C GLY A 141 25.88 -1.13 -7.52
N ASN A 142 27.10 -1.53 -7.16
CA ASN A 142 27.61 -1.24 -5.83
C ASN A 142 27.55 0.27 -5.64
N ASN A 143 26.65 0.75 -4.80
CA ASN A 143 26.91 1.98 -4.08
C ASN A 143 26.48 1.76 -2.62
N PRO A 144 27.42 1.83 -1.67
CA PRO A 144 27.08 2.00 -0.28
C PRO A 144 26.65 3.46 -0.07
N GLU A 145 25.53 3.63 0.64
CA GLU A 145 25.18 4.66 1.64
C GLU A 145 23.66 4.80 1.71
#